data_AF-A0A7M7LPL1-F1
#
_entry.id   AF-A0A7M7LPL1-F1
#
_cell.length_a   1.000
_cell.length_b   1.000
_cell.length_c   1.000
_cell.angle_alpha   90.00
_cell.angle_beta   90.00
_cell.angle_gamma   90.00
#
_symmetry.space_group_name_H-M   'P 1'
#
loop_
_entity.id
_entity.type
_entity.pdbx_description
1 polymer ?
#
loop_
_entity_poly.entity_id
_entity_poly.type
_entity_poly.pdbx_seq_one_letter_code
_entity_poly.pdbx_strand_id
1 'polypeptide(L)'
;MSSGRKVKVAVYSGSREDNVAGLIQEIRDRMTDYVEEVIFVQLPYNLSDMLKMKLDKNYYMVLCHSINNRRFSITNVTDALYDDFLKKAKKRLDRRKVGVIAHDFGSDELLPEKLESRMESFRNSQERTFRKSMLQLIGGQLSKSPVELSDGQWEELRKYFRNELKTPKPKKPGRRNSCL
;
A
#
# COMPACT_ATOMS: atom_id res chain seq x y z
N MET A 1 1.77 -27.79 16.07
CA MET A 1 2.03 -26.44 15.52
C MET A 1 2.36 -26.60 14.05
N SER A 2 1.53 -26.10 13.13
CA SER A 2 1.94 -25.99 11.73
C SER A 2 2.88 -24.79 11.60
N SER A 3 4.10 -25.02 11.11
CA SER A 3 4.99 -23.94 10.68
C SER A 3 4.40 -23.30 9.42
N GLY A 4 3.52 -22.32 9.61
CA GLY A 4 3.01 -21.49 8.52
C GLY A 4 4.18 -20.91 7.74
N ARG A 5 4.14 -21.03 6.41
CA ARG A 5 5.21 -20.52 5.56
C ARG A 5 5.32 -19.00 5.74
N LYS A 6 6.42 -18.55 6.35
CA LYS A 6 6.71 -17.13 6.50
C LYS A 6 6.87 -16.45 5.15
N VAL A 7 6.69 -15.14 5.14
CA VAL A 7 6.75 -14.30 3.94
C VAL A 7 7.87 -13.29 4.04
N LYS A 8 8.45 -12.94 2.88
CA LYS A 8 9.35 -11.80 2.75
C LYS A 8 8.56 -10.54 2.39
N VAL A 9 8.97 -9.40 2.90
CA VAL A 9 8.35 -8.09 2.65
C VAL A 9 9.39 -7.12 2.09
N ALA A 10 9.05 -6.43 1.01
CA ALA A 10 9.85 -5.37 0.44
C ALA A 10 9.06 -4.05 0.52
N VAL A 11 9.58 -3.12 1.32
CA VAL A 11 9.02 -1.77 1.50
C VAL A 11 9.66 -0.85 0.47
N TYR A 12 8.86 -0.41 -0.50
CA TYR A 12 9.28 0.50 -1.55
C TYR A 12 8.90 1.93 -1.18
N SER A 13 9.81 2.89 -1.35
CA SER A 13 9.48 4.32 -1.22
C SER A 13 10.25 5.15 -2.22
N GLY A 14 9.65 6.27 -2.67
CA GLY A 14 10.38 7.32 -3.39
C GLY A 14 11.37 8.07 -2.49
N SER A 15 11.10 8.12 -1.18
CA SER A 15 11.96 8.75 -0.17
C SER A 15 13.14 7.85 0.24
N ARG A 16 13.94 8.29 1.21
CA ARG A 16 15.01 7.49 1.83
C ARG A 16 14.43 6.51 2.87
N GLU A 17 15.22 5.52 3.28
CA GLU A 17 14.78 4.48 4.25
C GLU A 17 14.33 5.07 5.59
N ASP A 18 15.03 6.11 6.06
CA ASP A 18 14.72 6.89 7.26
C ASP A 18 13.26 7.43 7.32
N ASN A 19 12.59 7.62 6.18
CA ASN A 19 11.19 8.05 6.12
C ASN A 19 10.19 6.92 6.49
N VAL A 20 10.63 5.66 6.46
CA VAL A 20 9.79 4.46 6.68
C VAL A 20 10.44 3.47 7.65
N ALA A 21 11.51 3.87 8.34
CA ALA A 21 12.30 3.01 9.21
C ALA A 21 11.48 2.47 10.40
N GLY A 22 10.62 3.31 10.99
CA GLY A 22 9.66 2.90 12.02
C GLY A 22 8.70 1.80 11.55
N LEU A 23 8.15 1.92 10.33
CA LEU A 23 7.29 0.88 9.76
C LEU A 23 8.05 -0.43 9.55
N ILE A 24 9.27 -0.35 9.00
CA ILE A 24 10.13 -1.53 8.76
C ILE A 24 10.45 -2.22 10.08
N GLN A 25 10.81 -1.46 11.11
CA GLN A 25 11.05 -1.97 12.46
C GLN A 25 9.80 -2.66 13.02
N GLU A 26 8.64 -2.00 12.99
CA GLU A 26 7.43 -2.57 13.59
C GLU A 26 6.87 -3.78 12.84
N ILE A 27 7.07 -3.89 11.52
CA ILE A 27 6.77 -5.14 10.81
C ILE A 27 7.70 -6.27 11.29
N ARG A 28 9.01 -6.00 11.47
CA ARG A 28 9.96 -6.99 12.01
C ARG A 28 9.58 -7.41 13.43
N ASP A 29 9.23 -6.46 14.29
CA ASP A 29 8.98 -6.70 15.72
C ASP A 29 7.59 -7.32 15.99
N ARG A 30 6.53 -6.82 15.34
CA ARG A 30 5.13 -7.22 15.59
C ARG A 30 4.67 -8.45 14.81
N MET A 31 5.43 -8.94 13.83
CA MET A 31 4.98 -9.96 12.85
C MET A 31 5.94 -11.15 12.70
N THR A 32 6.79 -11.38 13.70
CA THR A 32 7.83 -12.44 13.70
C THR A 32 7.30 -13.85 13.45
N ASP A 33 6.01 -14.12 13.67
CA ASP A 33 5.38 -15.42 13.46
C ASP A 33 5.07 -15.74 11.98
N TYR A 34 4.88 -14.74 11.12
CA TYR A 34 4.64 -14.92 9.67
C TYR A 34 5.53 -14.09 8.73
N VAL A 35 6.36 -13.18 9.23
CA VAL A 35 7.35 -12.46 8.42
C VAL A 35 8.75 -13.01 8.74
N GLU A 36 9.52 -13.39 7.71
CA GLU A 36 10.92 -13.83 7.86
C GLU A 36 11.94 -12.74 7.55
N GLU A 37 11.60 -11.82 6.66
CA GLU A 37 12.52 -10.81 6.15
C GLU A 37 11.75 -9.54 5.77
N VAL A 38 12.29 -8.38 6.12
CA VAL A 38 11.82 -7.08 5.63
C VAL A 38 13.01 -6.32 5.06
N ILE A 39 12.93 -5.93 3.79
CA ILE A 39 13.94 -5.10 3.11
C ILE A 39 13.35 -3.76 2.67
N PHE A 40 14.21 -2.74 2.62
CA PHE A 40 13.90 -1.48 1.97
C PHE A 40 14.33 -1.50 0.49
N VAL A 41 13.53 -0.88 -0.38
CA VAL A 41 13.88 -0.68 -1.79
C VAL A 41 13.56 0.75 -2.21
N GLN A 42 14.59 1.56 -2.40
CA GLN A 42 14.41 2.93 -2.90
C GLN A 42 13.93 2.92 -4.36
N LEU A 43 12.89 3.70 -4.66
CA LEU A 43 12.41 3.92 -6.02
C LEU A 43 13.16 5.08 -6.70
N PRO A 44 13.59 4.90 -7.96
CA PRO A 44 14.15 5.97 -8.78
C PRO A 44 13.23 7.19 -8.90
N TYR A 45 13.79 8.34 -9.27
CA TYR A 45 13.04 9.59 -9.43
C TYR A 45 12.12 9.60 -10.66
N ASN A 46 12.40 8.79 -11.68
CA ASN A 46 11.68 8.78 -12.95
C ASN A 46 11.02 7.42 -13.25
N LEU A 47 9.91 7.45 -13.99
CA LEU A 47 9.13 6.25 -14.33
C LEU A 47 9.93 5.24 -15.18
N SER A 48 10.76 5.71 -16.10
CA SER A 48 11.57 4.84 -16.98
C SER A 48 12.42 3.87 -16.16
N ASP A 49 13.10 4.37 -15.14
CA ASP A 49 13.97 3.55 -14.29
C ASP A 49 13.17 2.67 -13.31
N MET A 50 12.05 3.17 -12.75
CA MET A 50 11.09 2.33 -12.01
C MET A 50 10.59 1.15 -12.88
N LEU A 51 10.37 1.37 -14.18
CA LEU A 51 9.95 0.34 -15.13
C LEU A 51 11.09 -0.61 -15.53
N LYS A 52 12.37 -0.26 -15.34
CA LYS A 52 13.53 -1.17 -15.50
C LYS A 52 13.80 -2.05 -14.27
N MET A 53 13.42 -1.63 -13.05
CA MET A 53 13.69 -2.39 -11.81
C MET A 53 13.23 -3.86 -11.88
N LYS A 54 14.02 -4.80 -11.36
CA LYS A 54 13.57 -6.18 -11.16
C LYS A 54 12.67 -6.22 -9.91
N LEU A 55 11.53 -6.90 -10.01
CA LEU A 55 10.61 -7.14 -8.89
C LEU A 55 10.67 -8.63 -8.57
N ASP A 56 11.17 -9.00 -7.38
CA ASP A 56 11.25 -10.39 -6.95
C ASP A 56 9.87 -10.88 -6.46
N LYS A 57 9.38 -11.96 -7.08
CA LYS A 57 8.10 -12.63 -6.79
C LYS A 57 8.05 -13.25 -5.39
N ASN A 58 9.19 -13.45 -4.74
CA ASN A 58 9.25 -13.98 -3.38
C ASN A 58 8.65 -13.00 -2.36
N TYR A 59 8.80 -11.69 -2.58
CA TYR A 59 8.38 -10.65 -1.65
C TYR A 59 6.94 -10.21 -1.86
N TYR A 60 6.27 -9.87 -0.76
CA TYR A 60 5.14 -8.94 -0.75
C TYR A 60 5.67 -7.53 -0.89
N MET A 61 5.09 -6.75 -1.80
CA MET A 61 5.40 -5.33 -1.99
C MET A 61 4.50 -4.48 -1.09
N VAL A 62 5.10 -3.52 -0.37
CA VAL A 62 4.39 -2.42 0.29
C VAL A 62 4.96 -1.12 -0.27
N LEU A 63 4.18 -0.38 -1.05
CA LEU A 63 4.56 0.94 -1.56
C LEU A 63 4.16 2.02 -0.55
N CYS A 64 5.15 2.63 0.09
CA CYS A 64 4.95 3.80 0.93
C CYS A 64 5.11 5.08 0.09
N HIS A 65 4.16 6.00 0.23
CA HIS A 65 4.23 7.34 -0.35
C HIS A 65 3.83 8.39 0.68
N SER A 66 4.78 9.26 1.01
CA SER A 66 4.56 10.48 1.77
C SER A 66 3.79 11.50 0.93
N ILE A 67 2.75 12.12 1.49
CA ILE A 67 2.05 13.25 0.84
C ILE A 67 2.83 14.56 0.93
N ASN A 68 3.73 14.69 1.91
CA ASN A 68 4.49 15.90 2.20
C ASN A 68 5.81 15.92 1.42
N ASN A 69 6.53 14.80 1.43
CA ASN A 69 7.69 14.61 0.58
C ASN A 69 7.23 14.29 -0.84
N ARG A 70 7.46 15.27 -1.74
CA ARG A 70 7.10 15.27 -3.17
C ARG A 70 5.58 15.51 -3.39
N ARG A 71 5.22 16.55 -4.16
CA ARG A 71 3.85 16.86 -4.68
C ARG A 71 3.32 15.80 -5.68
N PHE A 72 3.65 14.53 -5.49
CA PHE A 72 3.56 13.49 -6.51
C PHE A 72 2.28 12.70 -6.28
N SER A 73 1.21 13.12 -6.96
CA SER A 73 -0.13 12.53 -6.83
C SER A 73 -0.11 11.00 -6.96
N ILE A 74 -0.60 10.29 -5.93
CA ILE A 74 -0.79 8.82 -6.00
C ILE A 74 -1.69 8.45 -7.19
N THR A 75 -2.81 9.17 -7.38
CA THR A 75 -3.68 9.24 -8.59
C THR A 75 -4.82 10.24 -8.29
N ASN A 76 -5.73 10.61 -9.20
CA ASN A 76 -5.63 10.66 -10.66
C ASN A 76 -5.45 12.13 -11.09
N VAL A 77 -4.20 12.56 -11.29
CA VAL A 77 -3.88 13.58 -12.32
C VAL A 77 -3.36 12.79 -13.52
N THR A 78 -3.49 13.30 -14.74
CA THR A 78 -2.78 12.75 -15.90
C THR A 78 -1.29 12.62 -15.52
N ASP A 79 -0.69 11.47 -15.80
CA ASP A 79 0.71 11.12 -15.45
C ASP A 79 1.05 10.90 -13.96
N ALA A 80 0.09 10.45 -13.15
CA ALA A 80 0.36 9.94 -11.80
C ALA A 80 1.44 8.83 -11.77
N LEU A 81 2.60 9.15 -11.18
CA LEU A 81 3.88 8.43 -11.34
C LEU A 81 3.82 6.92 -11.08
N TYR A 82 2.98 6.47 -10.14
CA TYR A 82 2.89 5.06 -9.78
C TYR A 82 1.92 4.24 -10.62
N ASP A 83 1.12 4.83 -11.52
CA ASP A 83 0.06 4.10 -12.21
C ASP A 83 0.62 2.94 -13.07
N ASP A 84 1.67 3.19 -13.86
CA ASP A 84 2.33 2.14 -14.66
C ASP A 84 3.28 1.27 -13.82
N PHE A 85 3.88 1.80 -12.74
CA PHE A 85 4.69 0.99 -11.82
C PHE A 85 3.83 -0.05 -11.08
N LEU A 86 2.66 0.33 -10.57
CA LEU A 86 1.70 -0.58 -9.94
C LEU A 86 1.09 -1.57 -10.95
N LYS A 87 0.91 -1.16 -12.21
CA LYS A 87 0.49 -2.06 -13.31
C LYS A 87 1.55 -3.12 -13.60
N LYS A 88 2.83 -2.74 -13.59
CA LYS A 88 3.97 -3.67 -13.67
C LYS A 88 4.05 -4.58 -12.43
N ALA A 89 3.91 -4.02 -11.23
CA ALA A 89 3.94 -4.78 -9.98
C ALA A 89 2.86 -5.86 -9.96
N LYS A 90 1.59 -5.50 -10.22
CA LYS A 90 0.48 -6.45 -10.37
C LYS A 90 0.77 -7.56 -11.38
N LYS A 91 1.34 -7.23 -12.55
CA LYS A 91 1.70 -8.21 -13.59
C LYS A 91 2.85 -9.15 -13.20
N ARG A 92 3.78 -8.71 -12.33
CA ARG A 92 4.96 -9.49 -11.94
C ARG A 92 4.76 -10.28 -10.64
N LEU A 93 4.09 -9.69 -9.65
CA LEU A 93 3.97 -10.20 -8.28
C LEU A 93 2.61 -10.85 -7.95
N ASP A 94 1.60 -10.69 -8.82
CA ASP A 94 0.15 -10.76 -8.51
C ASP A 94 -0.34 -9.55 -7.67
N ARG A 95 -1.58 -9.12 -7.89
CA ARG A 95 -2.23 -8.07 -7.07
C ARG A 95 -2.24 -8.43 -5.59
N ARG A 96 -2.38 -9.72 -5.25
CA ARG A 96 -2.35 -10.25 -3.87
C ARG A 96 -1.07 -9.91 -3.12
N LYS A 97 0.03 -9.62 -3.82
CA LYS A 97 1.33 -9.22 -3.26
C LYS A 97 1.67 -7.75 -3.49
N VAL A 98 0.69 -6.89 -3.78
CA VAL A 98 0.90 -5.44 -3.90
C VAL A 98 0.02 -4.70 -2.90
N GLY A 99 0.62 -3.97 -1.98
CA GLY A 99 -0.04 -3.06 -1.03
C GLY A 99 0.48 -1.63 -1.19
N VAL A 100 -0.32 -0.65 -0.79
CA VAL A 100 0.03 0.77 -0.82
C VAL A 100 -0.31 1.41 0.53
N ILE A 101 0.59 2.25 1.04
CA ILE A 101 0.38 3.08 2.23
C ILE A 101 0.65 4.53 1.81
N ALA A 102 -0.39 5.35 1.80
CA ALA A 102 -0.25 6.80 1.74
C ALA A 102 0.05 7.30 3.16
N HIS A 103 1.03 8.16 3.36
CA HIS A 103 1.48 8.54 4.71
C HIS A 103 1.87 10.01 4.87
N ASP A 104 2.19 10.41 6.09
CA ASP A 104 2.42 11.78 6.58
C ASP A 104 1.16 12.68 6.53
N PHE A 105 -0.02 12.09 6.70
CA PHE A 105 -1.27 12.82 6.99
C PHE A 105 -1.24 13.41 8.41
N GLY A 106 -1.95 14.51 8.63
CA GLY A 106 -2.08 15.09 9.98
C GLY A 106 -2.80 14.14 10.93
N SER A 107 -2.43 14.10 12.21
CA SER A 107 -3.06 13.20 13.19
C SER A 107 -4.58 13.45 13.33
N ASP A 108 -5.06 14.65 12.98
CA ASP A 108 -6.49 14.97 12.90
C ASP A 108 -7.19 14.37 11.66
N GLU A 109 -6.48 14.10 10.56
CA GLU A 109 -6.98 13.39 9.37
C GLU A 109 -7.11 11.87 9.62
N LEU A 110 -6.39 11.34 10.61
CA LEU A 110 -6.40 9.92 10.98
C LEU A 110 -7.56 9.53 11.91
N LEU A 111 -8.38 10.50 12.35
CA LEU A 111 -9.62 10.22 13.07
C LEU A 111 -10.55 9.35 12.22
N PRO A 112 -11.22 8.31 12.78
CA PRO A 112 -11.91 7.28 11.99
C PRO A 112 -12.85 7.79 10.90
N GLU A 113 -13.67 8.81 11.20
CA GLU A 113 -14.63 9.40 10.26
C GLU A 113 -13.94 10.11 9.07
N LYS A 114 -12.88 10.88 9.34
CA LYS A 114 -12.08 11.55 8.32
C LYS A 114 -11.27 10.54 7.50
N LEU A 115 -10.70 9.53 8.16
CA LEU A 115 -9.95 8.45 7.56
C LEU A 115 -10.82 7.65 6.58
N GLU A 116 -12.05 7.31 6.97
CA GLU A 116 -13.02 6.60 6.11
C GLU A 116 -13.45 7.48 4.93
N SER A 117 -13.83 8.73 5.17
CA SER A 117 -14.18 9.71 4.12
C SER A 117 -13.03 9.91 3.12
N ARG A 118 -11.79 9.98 3.61
CA ARG A 118 -10.57 10.09 2.78
C ARG A 118 -10.33 8.83 1.97
N MET A 119 -10.52 7.65 2.57
CA MET A 119 -10.40 6.37 1.88
C MET A 119 -11.50 6.19 0.82
N GLU A 120 -12.73 6.66 1.06
CA GLU A 120 -13.79 6.71 0.05
C GLU A 120 -13.46 7.69 -1.08
N SER A 121 -12.97 8.89 -0.75
CA SER A 121 -12.46 9.86 -1.72
C SER A 121 -11.38 9.23 -2.61
N PHE A 122 -10.45 8.46 -2.03
CA PHE A 122 -9.44 7.71 -2.78
C PHE A 122 -10.05 6.57 -3.62
N ARG A 123 -11.02 5.80 -3.11
CA ARG A 123 -11.71 4.76 -3.93
C ARG A 123 -12.34 5.36 -5.18
N ASN A 124 -12.96 6.54 -5.05
CA ASN A 124 -13.64 7.24 -6.14
C ASN A 124 -12.65 7.93 -7.10
N SER A 125 -11.60 8.59 -6.57
CA SER A 125 -10.65 9.38 -7.36
C SER A 125 -9.40 8.61 -7.82
N GLN A 126 -9.13 7.42 -7.29
CA GLN A 126 -7.91 6.63 -7.53
C GLN A 126 -8.19 5.17 -7.91
N GLU A 127 -9.32 4.90 -8.58
CA GLU A 127 -9.79 3.54 -8.90
C GLU A 127 -8.70 2.61 -9.47
N ARG A 128 -7.77 3.15 -10.27
CA ARG A 128 -6.64 2.39 -10.84
C ARG A 128 -5.74 1.78 -9.78
N THR A 129 -5.48 2.47 -8.68
CA THR A 129 -4.66 2.01 -7.54
C THR A 129 -5.34 0.83 -6.84
N PHE A 130 -6.63 0.94 -6.53
CA PHE A 130 -7.45 -0.14 -5.95
C PHE A 130 -7.61 -1.36 -6.89
N ARG A 131 -7.60 -1.13 -8.21
CA ARG A 131 -7.54 -2.22 -9.22
C ARG A 131 -6.17 -2.90 -9.32
N LYS A 132 -5.09 -2.28 -8.80
CA LYS A 132 -3.70 -2.74 -8.94
C LYS A 132 -3.08 -3.30 -7.66
N SER A 133 -3.52 -2.86 -6.49
CA SER A 133 -3.12 -3.36 -5.17
C SER A 133 -4.25 -4.13 -4.47
N MET A 134 -3.92 -4.97 -3.49
CA MET A 134 -4.87 -5.63 -2.58
C MET A 134 -5.14 -4.80 -1.33
N LEU A 135 -4.09 -4.20 -0.76
CA LEU A 135 -4.12 -3.39 0.45
C LEU A 135 -3.95 -1.90 0.09
N GLN A 136 -4.75 -1.03 0.70
CA GLN A 136 -4.61 0.42 0.65
C GLN A 136 -4.80 0.98 2.06
N LEU A 137 -3.77 1.63 2.62
CA LEU A 137 -3.81 2.26 3.94
C LEU A 137 -3.48 3.76 3.85
N ILE A 138 -3.90 4.51 4.87
CA ILE A 138 -3.62 5.93 5.07
C ILE A 138 -3.07 6.08 6.50
N GLY A 139 -1.83 6.51 6.65
CA GLY A 139 -1.17 6.68 7.96
C GLY A 139 -0.61 8.08 8.16
N GLY A 140 -0.17 8.37 9.39
CA GLY A 140 0.63 9.56 9.69
C GLY A 140 2.11 9.29 9.44
N GLN A 141 2.97 9.67 10.37
CA GLN A 141 4.41 9.43 10.26
C GLN A 141 4.76 7.93 10.31
N LEU A 142 5.67 7.51 9.45
CA LEU A 142 6.22 6.13 9.39
C LEU A 142 7.72 6.04 9.73
N SER A 143 8.34 7.19 10.02
CA SER A 143 9.79 7.34 10.18
C SER A 143 10.34 6.72 11.46
N LYS A 144 9.56 6.76 12.55
CA LYS A 144 9.95 6.32 13.89
C LYS A 144 8.88 5.42 14.50
N SER A 145 9.28 4.48 15.34
CA SER A 145 8.34 3.74 16.19
C SER A 145 7.99 4.59 17.44
N PRO A 146 6.72 4.66 17.87
CA PRO A 146 5.53 4.09 17.23
C PRO A 146 5.08 4.88 15.98
N VAL A 147 4.78 4.18 14.89
CA VAL A 147 4.19 4.76 13.67
C VAL A 147 2.71 5.05 13.83
N GLU A 148 2.22 6.03 13.08
CA GLU A 148 0.81 6.42 13.09
C GLU A 148 -0.01 5.56 12.11
N LEU A 149 -0.25 4.31 12.49
CA LEU A 149 -1.24 3.40 11.90
C LEU A 149 -2.17 2.90 13.00
N SER A 150 -3.47 2.85 12.76
CA SER A 150 -4.44 2.36 13.75
C SER A 150 -4.40 0.83 13.89
N ASP A 151 -4.89 0.29 15.01
CA ASP A 151 -4.93 -1.17 15.25
C ASP A 151 -5.69 -1.92 14.15
N GLY A 152 -6.75 -1.33 13.59
CA GLY A 152 -7.48 -1.88 12.46
C GLY A 152 -6.64 -1.97 11.19
N GLN A 153 -5.75 -0.99 10.95
CA GLN A 153 -4.83 -0.99 9.80
C GLN A 153 -3.68 -1.99 9.99
N TRP A 154 -3.18 -2.14 11.22
CA TRP A 154 -2.23 -3.20 11.57
C TRP A 154 -2.83 -4.60 11.35
N GLU A 155 -4.10 -4.78 11.69
CA GLU A 155 -4.85 -6.01 11.44
C GLU A 155 -5.10 -6.27 9.94
N GLU A 156 -5.36 -5.23 9.14
CA GLU A 156 -5.41 -5.36 7.67
C GLU A 156 -4.05 -5.72 7.06
N LEU A 157 -2.95 -5.13 7.55
CA LEU A 157 -1.59 -5.43 7.11
C LEU A 157 -1.18 -6.87 7.45
N ARG A 158 -1.57 -7.37 8.64
CA ARG A 158 -1.45 -8.78 9.03
C ARG A 158 -2.20 -9.71 8.08
N LYS A 159 -3.49 -9.44 7.83
CA LYS A 159 -4.33 -10.20 6.89
C LYS A 159 -3.78 -10.17 5.47
N TYR A 160 -3.17 -9.05 5.06
CA TYR A 160 -2.51 -8.92 3.76
C TYR A 160 -1.33 -9.88 3.61
N PHE A 161 -0.38 -9.88 4.56
CA PHE A 161 0.78 -10.78 4.51
C PHE A 161 0.40 -12.25 4.63
N ARG A 162 -0.68 -12.56 5.37
CA ARG A 162 -1.25 -13.92 5.45
C ARG A 162 -2.12 -14.31 4.23
N ASN A 163 -2.30 -13.42 3.24
CA ASN A 163 -3.17 -13.59 2.06
C ASN A 163 -4.65 -13.90 2.41
N GLU A 164 -5.10 -13.42 3.57
CA GLU A 164 -6.46 -13.55 4.10
C GLU A 164 -7.41 -12.45 3.59
N LEU A 165 -6.86 -11.37 3.00
CA LEU A 165 -7.67 -10.32 2.38
C LEU A 165 -8.49 -10.86 1.18
N LYS A 166 -9.82 -10.71 1.31
CA LYS A 166 -10.77 -11.03 0.26
C LYS A 166 -10.89 -9.83 -0.69
N THR A 167 -10.74 -10.08 -1.99
CA THR A 167 -11.04 -9.07 -2.99
C THR A 167 -12.51 -8.66 -2.88
N PRO A 168 -12.85 -7.37 -2.75
CA PRO A 168 -14.23 -6.93 -2.80
C PRO A 168 -14.90 -7.45 -4.08
N LYS A 169 -16.07 -8.09 -3.95
CA LYS A 169 -16.89 -8.41 -5.13
C LYS A 169 -17.23 -7.07 -5.79
N PRO A 170 -17.06 -6.90 -7.11
CA PRO A 170 -17.51 -5.68 -7.76
C PRO A 170 -19.00 -5.52 -7.48
N LYS A 171 -19.43 -4.35 -6.98
CA LYS A 171 -20.86 -4.01 -6.96
C LYS A 171 -21.36 -4.20 -8.39
N LYS A 172 -22.34 -5.09 -8.60
CA LYS A 172 -22.99 -5.20 -9.91
C LYS A 172 -23.44 -3.79 -10.28
N PRO A 173 -23.18 -3.29 -11.50
CA PRO A 173 -23.73 -2.01 -11.92
C PRO A 173 -25.24 -2.09 -11.71
N GLY A 174 -25.78 -1.19 -10.89
CA GLY A 174 -27.22 -1.13 -10.68
C GLY A 174 -27.88 -1.01 -12.04
N ARG A 175 -28.89 -1.84 -12.32
CA ARG A 175 -29.70 -1.68 -13.53
C ARG A 175 -30.21 -0.24 -13.50
N ARG A 176 -29.74 0.58 -14.44
CA ARG A 176 -30.43 1.83 -14.75
C ARG A 176 -31.78 1.39 -15.28
N ASN A 177 -32.85 1.64 -14.53
CA ASN A 177 -34.19 1.52 -15.05
C ASN A 177 -34.31 2.61 -16.12
N SER A 178 -34.15 2.22 -17.39
CA SER A 178 -34.60 3.00 -18.51
C SER A 178 -36.12 2.93 -18.53
N CYS A 179 -36.77 3.84 -17.80
CA CYS A 179 -38.15 4.15 -18.06
C CYS A 179 -38.21 4.86 -19.41
N LEU A 180 -38.85 4.20 -20.38
CA LEU A 180 -39.55 4.85 -21.48
C LEU A 180 -40.94 5.23 -20.99
#